data_AF-A0A357A4J2-F1
#
_entry.id   AF-A0A357A4J2-F1
#
_cell.length_a   1.000
_cell.length_b   1.000
_cell.length_c   1.000
_cell.angle_alpha   90.00
_cell.angle_beta   90.00
_cell.angle_gamma   90.00
#
_symmetry.space_group_name_H-M   'P 1'
#
loop_
_entity.id
_entity.type
_entity.pdbx_description
1 polymer ?
#
loop_
_entity_poly.entity_id
_entity_poly.type
_entity_poly.pdbx_seq_one_letter_code
_entity_poly.pdbx_strand_id
1 'polypeptide(L)' 'MGMTRETLAKIFDPFFTTKPIGKGTGLGMAIAYQIVVVTHGGTLEVESEFGKGTQFCIGLPVNNYLGGHELSFDND' A
#
# COMPACT_ATOMS: atom_id res chain seq x y z
N MET A 1 16.90 2.76 12.46
CA MET A 1 16.06 2.45 11.29
C MET A 1 15.13 1.30 11.66
N GLY A 2 13.90 1.22 11.15
CA GLY A 2 12.89 0.24 11.59
C GLY A 2 11.92 0.76 12.65
N MET A 3 10.91 -0.04 13.01
CA MET A 3 9.80 0.35 13.89
C MET A 3 9.71 -0.55 15.13
N THR A 4 9.22 0.02 16.23
CA THR A 4 8.82 -0.77 17.42
C THR A 4 7.49 -1.47 17.16
N ARG A 5 7.14 -2.46 17.99
CA ARG A 5 5.85 -3.17 17.90
C ARG A 5 4.66 -2.23 18.08
N GLU A 6 4.78 -1.26 18.98
CA GLU A 6 3.73 -0.27 19.27
C GLU A 6 3.54 0.69 18.11
N THR A 7 4.62 1.05 17.42
CA THR A 7 4.56 1.87 16.21
C THR A 7 3.89 1.06 15.09
N LEU A 8 4.37 -0.17 14.85
CA LEU A 8 3.86 -1.07 13.81
C LEU A 8 2.35 -1.29 13.93
N ALA A 9 1.82 -1.43 15.14
CA ALA A 9 0.40 -1.63 15.40
C ALA A 9 -0.49 -0.43 15.05
N LYS A 10 0.08 0.78 14.93
CA LYS A 10 -0.64 2.03 14.73
C LYS A 10 -0.35 2.70 13.39
N ILE A 11 0.56 2.17 12.58
CA ILE A 11 1.03 2.90 11.39
C ILE A 11 -0.06 3.21 10.37
N PHE A 12 -1.13 2.42 10.34
CA PHE A 12 -2.27 2.63 9.43
C PHE A 12 -3.38 3.49 10.03
N ASP A 13 -3.25 3.88 11.31
CA ASP A 13 -4.22 4.74 11.97
C ASP A 13 -4.13 6.15 11.38
N PRO A 14 -5.26 6.77 10.99
CA PRO A 14 -5.25 8.15 10.55
C PRO A 14 -4.63 9.09 11.59
N PHE A 15 -3.81 10.02 11.12
CA PHE A 15 -3.11 11.03 11.92
C PHE A 15 -1.99 10.50 12.83
N PHE A 16 -1.76 9.19 12.89
CA PHE A 16 -0.64 8.66 13.65
C PHE A 16 0.70 9.08 13.01
N THR A 17 1.61 9.59 13.84
CA THR A 17 2.95 9.97 13.42
C THR A 17 3.91 9.93 14.60
N THR A 18 5.15 9.49 14.36
CA THR A 18 6.27 9.61 15.30
C THR A 18 7.07 10.89 15.07
N LYS A 19 6.75 11.65 14.02
CA LYS A 19 7.40 12.93 13.72
C LYS A 19 6.92 14.03 14.70
N PRO A 20 7.78 15.02 14.99
CA PRO A 20 7.39 16.19 15.76
C PRO A 20 6.19 16.92 15.14
N ILE A 21 5.51 17.72 15.98
CA ILE A 21 4.39 18.56 15.58
C ILE A 21 4.79 19.45 14.39
N GLY A 22 3.91 19.54 13.40
CA GLY A 22 4.13 20.33 12.18
C GLY A 22 5.07 19.72 11.14
N LYS A 23 5.58 18.49 11.36
CA LYS A 23 6.48 17.80 10.41
C LYS A 23 5.78 16.71 9.57
N GLY A 24 4.46 16.65 9.63
CA GLY A 24 3.64 15.74 8.84
C GLY A 24 2.22 15.65 9.39
N THR A 25 1.29 15.19 8.56
CA THR A 25 -0.13 15.03 8.93
C THR A 25 -0.45 13.65 9.49
N GLY A 26 0.45 12.67 9.35
CA GLY A 26 0.20 11.28 9.75
C GLY A 26 -0.81 10.55 8.87
N LEU A 27 -1.12 11.05 7.67
CA LEU A 27 -2.16 10.46 6.80
C LEU A 27 -1.63 9.49 5.74
N GLY A 28 -0.32 9.49 5.45
CA GLY A 28 0.23 8.78 4.29
C GLY A 28 -0.07 7.28 4.28
N MET A 29 0.09 6.59 5.41
CA MET A 29 -0.14 5.15 5.51
C MET A 29 -1.63 4.79 5.53
N ALA A 30 -2.48 5.59 6.17
CA ALA A 30 -3.93 5.42 6.09
C ALA A 30 -4.43 5.54 4.64
N ILE A 31 -3.91 6.52 3.88
CA ILE A 31 -4.22 6.70 2.46
C ILE A 31 -3.69 5.51 1.64
N ALA A 32 -2.46 5.05 1.88
CA ALA A 32 -1.90 3.89 1.18
C ALA A 32 -2.76 2.63 1.38
N TYR A 33 -3.19 2.35 2.61
CA TYR A 33 -4.09 1.24 2.91
C TYR A 33 -5.42 1.37 2.17
N GLN A 34 -6.02 2.56 2.21
CA GLN A 34 -7.27 2.84 1.51
C GLN A 34 -7.13 2.61 0.00
N ILE A 35 -6.04 3.07 -0.61
CA ILE A 35 -5.78 2.89 -2.04
C ILE A 35 -5.57 1.42 -2.36
N VAL A 36 -4.61 0.76 -1.72
CA VAL A 36 -4.18 -0.58 -2.09
C VAL A 36 -5.24 -1.62 -1.73
N VAL A 37 -5.69 -1.63 -0.47
CA VAL A 37 -6.55 -2.70 0.05
C VAL A 37 -8.01 -2.43 -0.28
N VAL A 38 -8.49 -1.22 0.00
CA VAL A 38 -9.92 -0.93 -0.11
C VAL A 38 -10.33 -0.63 -1.56
N THR A 39 -9.61 0.26 -2.24
CA THR A 39 -9.97 0.68 -3.61
C THR A 39 -9.58 -0.37 -4.66
N HIS A 40 -8.40 -0.98 -4.54
CA HIS A 40 -7.89 -1.91 -5.55
C HIS A 40 -8.03 -3.39 -5.18
N GLY A 41 -8.56 -3.72 -3.98
CA GLY A 41 -8.70 -5.11 -3.54
C GLY A 41 -7.37 -5.85 -3.40
N GLY A 42 -6.28 -5.12 -3.19
CA GLY A 42 -4.93 -5.65 -3.03
C GLY A 42 -4.56 -5.97 -1.59
N THR A 43 -3.27 -6.23 -1.38
CA THR A 43 -2.67 -6.45 -0.05
C THR A 43 -1.56 -5.43 0.21
N LEU A 44 -1.48 -4.99 1.47
CA LEU A 44 -0.39 -4.14 1.96
C LEU A 44 0.15 -4.74 3.24
N GLU A 45 1.29 -5.41 3.13
CA GLU A 45 1.96 -6.10 4.23
C GLU A 45 3.20 -5.30 4.65
N VAL A 46 3.54 -5.39 5.94
CA VAL A 46 4.68 -4.68 6.52
C VAL A 46 5.46 -5.61 7.43
N GLU A 47 6.76 -5.68 7.18
CA GLU A 47 7.73 -6.36 8.03
C GLU A 47 8.74 -5.32 8.51
N SER A 48 8.94 -5.22 9.83
CA SER A 48 9.89 -4.27 10.37
C SER A 48 10.55 -4.79 11.62
N GLU A 49 11.87 -4.55 11.71
CA GLU A 49 12.64 -4.83 12.90
C GLU A 49 13.43 -3.58 13.29
N PHE A 50 13.28 -3.18 14.56
CA PHE A 50 13.99 -2.03 15.10
C PHE A 50 15.52 -2.24 15.02
N GLY A 51 16.22 -1.24 14.51
CA GLY A 51 17.66 -1.31 14.26
C GLY A 51 18.03 -1.90 12.90
N LYS A 52 17.17 -2.69 12.25
CA LYS A 52 17.48 -3.34 10.96
C LYS A 52 16.80 -2.68 9.76
N GLY A 53 15.54 -2.28 9.89
CA GLY A 53 14.80 -1.62 8.80
C GLY A 53 13.32 -1.97 8.72
N THR A 54 12.73 -1.63 7.59
CA THR A 54 11.32 -1.84 7.29
C THR A 54 11.18 -2.22 5.82
N GLN A 55 10.35 -3.22 5.55
CA GLN A 55 9.90 -3.62 4.22
C GLN A 55 8.38 -3.49 4.15
N PHE A 56 7.89 -2.95 3.04
CA PHE A 56 6.48 -2.96 2.68
C PHE A 56 6.31 -3.79 1.42
N CYS A 57 5.33 -4.68 1.42
CA CYS A 57 4.98 -5.54 0.29
C CYS A 57 3.57 -5.17 -0.18
N ILE A 58 3.44 -4.80 -1.46
CA ILE A 58 2.17 -4.42 -2.09
C ILE A 58 1.81 -5.51 -3.10
N GLY A 59 0.66 -6.14 -2.92
CA GLY A 59 0.05 -7.04 -3.89
C GLY A 59 -1.16 -6.38 -4.55
N LEU A 60 -1.30 -6.53 -5.86
CA LEU A 60 -2.48 -6.09 -6.60
C LEU A 60 -3.03 -7.23 -7.45
N PRO A 61 -4.36 -7.39 -7.57
CA PRO A 61 -4.94 -8.38 -8.47
C PRO A 61 -4.52 -8.10 -9.91
N VAL A 62 -4.02 -9.12 -10.60
CA VAL A 62 -3.80 -9.05 -12.04
C VAL A 62 -5.13 -9.40 -12.70
N ASN A 63 -5.77 -8.42 -13.33
CA ASN A 63 -6.95 -8.72 -14.14
C ASN A 63 -6.46 -9.46 -15.38
N ASN A 64 -6.73 -10.75 -15.46
CA ASN A 64 -6.54 -11.51 -16.69
C ASN A 64 -7.51 -10.94 -17.73
N TYR A 65 -7.03 -10.07 -18.61
CA TYR A 65 -7.73 -9.75 -19.84
C TYR A 65 -7.68 -10.98 -20.76
N LEU A 66 -8.47 -12.01 -20.43
CA LEU A 66 -8.83 -13.10 -21.34
C LEU A 66 -10.13 -12.71 -22.06
N GLY A 67 -10.19 -11.49 -22.57
CA GLY A 67 -11.19 -11.08 -23.54
C GLY A 67 -10.64 -11.37 -24.92
N GLY A 68 -11.11 -12.44 -25.57
CA GLY A 68 -10.84 -12.71 -26.97
C GLY A 68 -11.39 -11.56 -27.82
N HIS A 69 -10.51 -10.66 -28.23
CA HIS A 69 -10.75 -9.84 -29.42
C HIS A 69 -9.94 -10.52 -30.53
N GLU A 70 -10.60 -11.38 -31.29
CA GLU A 70 -10.13 -11.66 -32.65
C GLU A 70 -10.06 -10.30 -33.33
N LEU A 71 -8.84 -9.87 -33.68
CA LEU A 71 -8.64 -8.68 -34.47
C LEU A 71 -9.15 -9.01 -35.87
N SER A 72 -10.44 -8.76 -36.13
CA SER A 72 -10.92 -8.64 -37.50
C SER A 72 -10.25 -7.40 -38.09
N PHE A 73 -9.21 -7.62 -38.89
CA PHE A 73 -8.72 -6.61 -39.81
C PHE A 73 -9.78 -6.43 -40.89
N ASP A 74 -10.73 -5.52 -40.66
CA ASP A 74 -11.56 -5.02 -41.74
C ASP A 74 -10.64 -4.23 -42.67
N ASN A 75 -10.46 -4.78 -43.87
CA ASN A 75 -9.61 -4.24 -44.92
C ASN A 75 -10.51 -3.46 -45.87
N ASP A 76 -10.68 -2.16 -45.62
CA ASP A 76 -11.24 -1.16 -46.55
C ASP A 76 -10.19 -0.07 -46.84
#